data_AF-A0A6V8DYP9-F1
#
_entry.id   AF-A0A6V8DYP9-F1
#
_cell.length_a   1.000
_cell.length_b   1.000
_cell.length_c   1.000
_cell.angle_alpha   90.00
_cell.angle_beta   90.00
_cell.angle_gamma   90.00
#
_symmetry.space_group_name_H-M   'P 1'
#
loop_
_entity.id
_entity.type
_entity.pdbx_description
1 polymer ?
#
loop_
_entity_poly.entity_id
_entity_poly.type
_entity_poly.pdbx_seq_one_letter_code
_entity_poly.pdbx_strand_id
1 'polypeptide(L)'
;MDYSLEISKLESHAKIVKILAKIAILSISSTIIVLLFGFIIPDPAIFLSIVIIPIAMVVSNNLIEKYYDTKIEYTLNELLSHDNYQEIEQTNRDKEKKSNYSNSEHLRIRGSDEKGPAFGKNSKDFSTHGKRIDAMENRDYDEIENVNTKGERMLRDADKLQSEAAAKQWEKSQLKDQDLIEAGVDNLGDLIKTGWFEKNQQDGAVKQLYDNNEGNQI
;
A
#
# COMPACT_ATOMS: atom_id res chain seq x y z
N MET A 1 -12.97 -2.48 -17.36
CA MET A 1 -13.21 -3.88 -16.98
C MET A 1 -14.36 -3.89 -15.99
N ASP A 2 -15.29 -4.84 -16.09
CA ASP A 2 -16.36 -4.98 -15.11
C ASP A 2 -15.89 -5.90 -13.98
N TYR A 3 -15.17 -5.32 -13.02
CA TYR A 3 -14.60 -6.05 -11.89
C TYR A 3 -15.66 -6.66 -10.96
N SER A 4 -16.87 -6.09 -10.93
CA SER A 4 -18.00 -6.66 -10.16
C SER A 4 -18.41 -8.03 -10.71
N LEU A 5 -18.42 -8.17 -12.04
CA LEU A 5 -18.64 -9.42 -12.74
C LEU A 5 -17.52 -10.43 -12.45
N GLU A 6 -16.26 -9.97 -12.39
CA GLU A 6 -15.11 -10.82 -12.11
C GLU A 6 -15.14 -11.38 -10.68
N ILE A 7 -15.48 -10.56 -9.68
CA ILE A 7 -15.64 -11.00 -8.29
C ILE A 7 -16.77 -12.03 -8.17
N SER A 8 -17.93 -11.76 -8.76
CA SER A 8 -19.06 -12.71 -8.77
C SER A 8 -18.69 -14.03 -9.46
N LYS A 9 -17.91 -13.96 -10.55
CA LYS A 9 -17.38 -15.15 -11.23
C LYS A 9 -16.40 -15.93 -10.34
N LEU A 10 -15.52 -15.25 -9.61
CA LEU A 10 -14.59 -15.85 -8.65
C LEU A 10 -15.33 -16.58 -7.52
N GLU A 11 -16.37 -15.98 -6.96
CA GLU A 11 -17.22 -16.63 -5.95
C GLU A 11 -17.95 -17.86 -6.49
N SER A 12 -18.50 -17.75 -7.70
CA SER A 12 -19.14 -18.88 -8.39
C SER A 12 -18.15 -20.03 -8.63
N HIS A 13 -16.95 -19.69 -9.12
CA HIS A 13 -15.87 -20.66 -9.30
C HIS A 13 -15.47 -21.31 -7.97
N ALA A 14 -15.36 -20.56 -6.87
CA ALA A 14 -15.05 -21.10 -5.56
C ALA A 14 -16.09 -22.15 -5.12
N LYS A 15 -17.38 -21.87 -5.31
CA LYS A 15 -18.47 -22.82 -5.00
C LYS A 15 -18.36 -24.10 -5.83
N ILE A 16 -18.12 -23.98 -7.14
CA ILE A 16 -17.96 -25.12 -8.03
C ILE A 16 -16.74 -25.97 -7.64
N VAL A 17 -15.60 -25.32 -7.37
CA VAL A 17 -14.37 -26.01 -6.97
C VAL A 17 -14.53 -26.71 -5.62
N LYS A 18 -15.24 -26.11 -4.66
CA LYS A 18 -15.58 -26.78 -3.38
C LYS A 18 -16.39 -28.05 -3.59
N ILE A 19 -17.37 -28.05 -4.51
CA ILE A 19 -18.17 -29.23 -4.85
C ILE A 19 -17.31 -30.30 -5.54
N LEU A 20 -16.52 -29.91 -6.54
CA LEU A 20 -15.64 -30.82 -7.27
C LEU A 20 -14.58 -31.45 -6.37
N ALA A 21 -14.00 -30.68 -5.44
CA ALA A 21 -13.02 -31.20 -4.49
C ALA A 21 -13.61 -32.27 -3.58
N LYS A 22 -14.85 -32.10 -3.08
CA LYS A 22 -15.55 -33.11 -2.28
C LYS A 22 -15.75 -34.41 -3.06
N ILE A 23 -16.17 -34.30 -4.32
CA ILE A 23 -16.36 -35.46 -5.21
C ILE A 23 -15.02 -36.15 -5.48
N ALA A 24 -13.95 -35.39 -5.75
CA ALA A 24 -12.62 -35.91 -5.99
C ALA A 24 -12.04 -36.63 -4.77
N ILE A 25 -12.20 -36.08 -3.56
CA ILE A 25 -11.75 -36.74 -2.33
C ILE A 25 -12.47 -38.08 -2.13
N LEU A 26 -13.79 -38.11 -2.36
CA LEU A 26 -14.57 -39.36 -2.26
C LEU A 26 -14.14 -40.39 -3.30
N SER A 27 -13.92 -39.98 -4.56
CA SER A 27 -13.53 -40.92 -5.62
C SER A 27 -12.12 -41.46 -5.40
N ILE A 28 -11.16 -40.58 -5.06
CA ILE A 28 -9.76 -40.96 -4.82
C ILE A 28 -9.67 -41.87 -3.59
N SER A 29 -10.32 -41.50 -2.48
CA SER A 29 -10.29 -42.32 -1.25
C SER A 29 -10.89 -43.70 -1.48
N SER A 30 -12.04 -43.79 -2.16
CA SER A 30 -12.66 -45.07 -2.55
C SER A 30 -11.71 -45.92 -3.43
N THR A 31 -11.08 -45.30 -4.42
CA THR A 31 -10.14 -46.00 -5.33
C THR A 31 -8.94 -46.55 -4.58
N ILE A 32 -8.36 -45.78 -3.65
CA ILE A 32 -7.22 -46.20 -2.83
C ILE A 32 -7.59 -47.38 -1.93
N ILE A 33 -8.77 -47.32 -1.30
CA ILE A 33 -9.25 -48.39 -0.41
C ILE A 33 -9.41 -49.70 -1.19
N VAL A 34 -10.03 -49.65 -2.38
CA VAL A 34 -10.19 -50.82 -3.24
C VAL A 34 -8.84 -51.35 -3.74
N LEU A 35 -7.88 -50.47 -4.04
CA LEU A 35 -6.56 -50.89 -4.51
C LEU A 35 -5.74 -51.60 -3.42
N LEU A 36 -5.83 -51.13 -2.17
CA LEU A 36 -5.07 -51.68 -1.05
C LEU A 36 -5.68 -52.97 -0.48
N PHE A 37 -7.01 -53.03 -0.36
CA PHE A 37 -7.71 -54.14 0.33
C PHE A 37 -8.57 -54.99 -0.60
N GLY A 38 -8.72 -54.63 -1.87
CA GLY A 38 -9.67 -55.27 -2.77
C GLY A 38 -11.12 -54.98 -2.37
N PHE A 39 -12.02 -55.93 -2.65
CA PHE A 39 -13.43 -55.84 -2.28
C PHE A 39 -13.74 -56.34 -0.86
N ILE A 40 -12.77 -56.96 -0.17
CA ILE A 40 -12.93 -57.47 1.20
C ILE A 40 -12.18 -56.52 2.14
N ILE A 41 -12.88 -55.47 2.57
CA ILE A 41 -12.30 -54.40 3.37
C ILE A 41 -12.30 -54.84 4.85
N PRO A 42 -11.17 -54.80 5.56
CA PRO A 42 -11.11 -55.14 6.98
C PRO A 42 -11.78 -54.05 7.84
N ASP A 43 -12.49 -54.45 8.90
CA ASP A 43 -13.16 -53.56 9.86
C ASP A 43 -12.35 -52.33 10.31
N PRO A 44 -11.05 -52.42 10.68
CA PRO A 44 -10.27 -51.25 11.06
C PRO A 44 -10.09 -50.23 9.92
N ALA A 45 -10.02 -50.68 8.67
CA ALA A 45 -9.87 -49.77 7.52
C ALA A 45 -11.15 -48.98 7.26
N ILE A 46 -12.32 -49.59 7.47
CA ILE A 46 -13.62 -48.92 7.38
C ILE A 46 -13.70 -47.81 8.42
N PHE A 47 -13.41 -48.12 9.69
CA PHE A 47 -13.42 -47.14 10.77
C PHE A 47 -12.49 -45.95 10.50
N LEU A 48 -11.27 -46.22 10.05
CA LEU A 48 -10.28 -45.19 9.75
C LEU A 48 -10.71 -44.31 8.57
N SER A 49 -11.32 -44.88 7.53
CA SER A 49 -11.85 -44.10 6.40
C SER A 49 -12.97 -43.13 6.81
N ILE A 50 -13.85 -43.56 7.73
CA ILE A 50 -14.96 -42.76 8.24
C ILE A 50 -14.43 -41.53 8.99
N VAL A 51 -13.27 -41.63 9.63
CA VAL A 51 -12.65 -40.52 10.36
C VAL A 51 -11.82 -39.63 9.44
N ILE A 52 -10.98 -40.20 8.57
CA ILE A 52 -10.03 -39.42 7.76
C ILE A 52 -10.69 -38.66 6.62
N ILE A 53 -11.69 -39.25 5.95
CA ILE A 53 -12.33 -38.61 4.78
C ILE A 53 -13.01 -37.28 5.16
N PRO A 54 -13.81 -37.18 6.24
CA PRO A 54 -14.39 -35.91 6.67
C PRO A 54 -13.33 -34.88 7.06
N ILE A 55 -12.26 -35.29 7.75
CA ILE A 55 -11.16 -34.39 8.13
C ILE A 55 -10.50 -33.82 6.87
N ALA A 56 -10.20 -34.68 5.88
CA ALA A 56 -9.64 -34.25 4.61
C ALA A 56 -10.57 -33.26 3.87
N MET A 57 -11.89 -33.49 3.88
CA MET A 57 -12.85 -32.54 3.31
C MET A 57 -12.84 -31.18 4.00
N VAL A 58 -12.80 -31.14 5.33
CA VAL A 58 -12.77 -29.88 6.10
C VAL A 58 -11.48 -29.10 5.80
N VAL A 59 -10.33 -29.79 5.80
CA VAL A 59 -9.03 -29.17 5.50
C VAL A 59 -9.02 -28.61 4.08
N SER A 60 -9.43 -29.39 3.07
CA SER A 60 -9.47 -28.92 1.69
C SER A 60 -10.44 -27.75 1.50
N ASN A 61 -11.60 -27.76 2.18
CA ASN A 61 -12.54 -26.64 2.11
C ASN A 61 -11.92 -25.34 2.63
N ASN A 62 -11.21 -25.40 3.77
CA ASN A 62 -10.54 -24.23 4.36
C ASN A 62 -9.40 -23.70 3.46
N LEU A 63 -8.61 -24.59 2.86
CA LEU A 63 -7.55 -24.19 1.93
C LEU A 63 -8.10 -23.52 0.65
N ILE A 64 -9.18 -24.07 0.09
CA ILE A 64 -9.85 -23.49 -1.08
C ILE A 64 -10.41 -22.12 -0.73
N GLU A 65 -11.10 -21.99 0.39
CA GLU A 65 -11.67 -20.73 0.86
C GLU A 65 -10.60 -19.65 0.99
N LYS A 66 -9.52 -19.95 1.73
CA LYS A 66 -8.39 -19.03 1.88
C LYS A 66 -7.80 -18.58 0.53
N TYR A 67 -7.62 -19.50 -0.41
CA TYR A 67 -7.08 -19.16 -1.73
C TYR A 67 -7.98 -18.19 -2.52
N TYR A 68 -9.30 -18.45 -2.53
CA TYR A 68 -10.24 -17.59 -3.23
C TYR A 68 -10.45 -16.25 -2.53
N ASP A 69 -10.46 -16.21 -1.20
CA ASP A 69 -10.55 -14.98 -0.42
C ASP A 69 -9.36 -14.06 -0.70
N THR A 70 -8.14 -14.60 -0.66
CA THR A 70 -6.93 -13.85 -1.04
C THR A 70 -7.00 -13.34 -2.47
N LYS A 71 -7.52 -14.15 -3.40
CA LYS A 71 -7.66 -13.72 -4.80
C LYS A 71 -8.71 -12.61 -4.97
N ILE A 72 -9.83 -12.71 -4.27
CA ILE A 72 -10.87 -11.67 -4.25
C ILE A 72 -10.30 -10.38 -3.64
N GLU A 73 -9.54 -10.47 -2.56
CA GLU A 73 -8.90 -9.32 -1.91
C GLU A 73 -7.96 -8.58 -2.87
N TYR A 74 -7.13 -9.29 -3.64
CA TYR A 74 -6.27 -8.67 -4.65
C TYR A 74 -7.07 -7.95 -5.73
N THR A 75 -8.10 -8.59 -6.30
CA THR A 75 -8.96 -7.99 -7.33
C THR A 75 -9.72 -6.78 -6.79
N LEU A 76 -10.18 -6.83 -5.55
CA LEU A 76 -10.88 -5.73 -4.89
C LEU A 76 -9.94 -4.55 -4.61
N ASN A 77 -8.71 -4.82 -4.16
CA ASN A 77 -7.70 -3.78 -3.95
C ASN A 77 -7.29 -3.12 -5.28
N GLU A 78 -7.17 -3.90 -6.35
CA GLU A 78 -6.94 -3.37 -7.70
C GLU A 78 -8.09 -2.45 -8.14
N LEU A 79 -9.35 -2.86 -7.95
CA LEU A 79 -10.52 -2.00 -8.21
C LEU A 79 -10.46 -0.70 -7.40
N LEU A 80 -10.24 -0.77 -6.09
CA LEU A 80 -10.17 0.41 -5.24
C LEU A 80 -9.04 1.35 -5.67
N SER A 81 -7.90 0.81 -6.09
CA SER A 81 -6.79 1.61 -6.60
C SER A 81 -7.14 2.31 -7.92
N HIS A 82 -7.88 1.62 -8.80
CA HIS A 82 -8.31 2.17 -10.08
C HIS A 82 -9.37 3.26 -9.90
N ASP A 83 -10.37 3.03 -9.05
CA ASP A 83 -11.43 4.00 -8.75
C ASP A 83 -10.84 5.25 -8.07
N ASN A 84 -9.94 5.08 -7.10
CA ASN A 84 -9.22 6.21 -6.50
C ASN A 84 -8.42 7.00 -7.55
N TYR A 85 -7.75 6.32 -8.48
CA TYR A 85 -7.00 6.99 -9.54
C TYR A 85 -7.93 7.74 -10.51
N GLN A 86 -9.08 7.15 -10.87
CA GLN A 86 -10.08 7.81 -11.69
C GLN A 86 -10.73 9.01 -11.00
N GLU A 87 -11.02 8.90 -9.70
CA GLU A 87 -11.55 10.01 -8.90
C GLU A 87 -10.51 11.14 -8.81
N ILE A 88 -9.23 10.84 -8.56
CA ILE A 88 -8.15 11.83 -8.59
C ILE A 88 -8.04 12.49 -9.97
N GLU A 89 -8.08 11.72 -11.06
CA GLU A 89 -8.08 12.26 -12.42
C GLU A 89 -9.32 13.13 -12.71
N GLN A 90 -10.51 12.70 -12.32
CA GLN A 90 -11.74 13.48 -12.50
C GLN A 90 -11.70 14.76 -11.66
N THR A 91 -11.26 14.70 -10.41
CA THR A 91 -11.08 15.86 -9.55
C THR A 91 -10.06 16.84 -10.15
N ASN A 92 -8.98 16.33 -10.76
CA ASN A 92 -7.98 17.15 -11.45
C ASN A 92 -8.52 17.72 -12.77
N ARG A 93 -9.32 16.96 -13.54
CA ARG A 93 -9.97 17.44 -14.77
C ARG A 93 -11.10 18.44 -14.51
N ASP A 94 -11.83 18.30 -13.41
CA ASP A 94 -12.87 19.24 -12.98
C ASP A 94 -12.26 20.52 -12.38
N LYS A 95 -11.06 20.42 -11.77
CA LYS A 95 -10.22 21.60 -11.47
C LYS A 95 -9.75 22.30 -12.76
N GLU A 96 -9.38 21.56 -13.81
CA GLU A 96 -9.07 22.13 -15.13
C GLU A 96 -10.31 22.75 -15.81
N LYS A 97 -11.50 22.19 -15.63
CA LYS A 97 -12.77 22.70 -16.17
C LYS A 97 -13.58 23.49 -15.13
N LYS A 98 -13.00 24.61 -14.69
CA LYS A 98 -13.64 25.89 -14.25
C LYS A 98 -12.89 26.44 -13.04
N SER A 99 -12.00 27.39 -13.31
CA SER A 99 -11.64 28.43 -12.35
C SER A 99 -11.55 29.81 -13.01
N ASN A 100 -12.55 30.17 -13.84
CA ASN A 100 -12.82 31.59 -14.14
C ASN A 100 -13.43 32.35 -12.95
N TYR A 101 -13.55 31.71 -11.80
CA TYR A 101 -13.82 32.37 -10.53
C TYR A 101 -12.60 32.17 -9.65
N SER A 102 -12.00 33.28 -9.22
CA SER A 102 -11.07 33.30 -8.09
C SER A 102 -11.80 32.66 -6.92
N ASN A 103 -11.49 31.40 -6.62
CA ASN A 103 -11.97 30.72 -5.43
C ASN A 103 -11.37 31.44 -4.22
N SER A 104 -12.08 32.45 -3.73
CA SER A 104 -11.68 33.23 -2.55
C SER A 104 -11.59 32.35 -1.30
N GLU A 105 -12.23 31.18 -1.28
CA GLU A 105 -12.17 30.21 -0.19
C GLU A 105 -11.01 29.21 -0.31
N HIS A 106 -10.37 29.06 -1.48
CA HIS A 106 -9.20 28.19 -1.68
C HIS A 106 -8.00 28.98 -2.22
N LEU A 107 -7.84 30.24 -1.80
CA LEU A 107 -6.49 30.77 -1.67
C LEU A 107 -5.70 29.76 -0.85
N ARG A 108 -4.55 29.32 -1.38
CA ARG A 108 -3.58 28.51 -0.65
C ARG A 108 -3.19 29.29 0.61
N ILE A 109 -3.93 29.08 1.67
CA ILE A 109 -3.59 29.41 3.04
C ILE A 109 -2.44 28.49 3.44
N ARG A 110 -1.25 28.71 2.85
CA ARG A 110 0.00 28.44 3.56
C ARG A 110 0.01 29.42 4.73
N GLY A 111 -0.66 29.04 5.81
CA GLY A 111 -0.90 29.91 6.97
C GLY A 111 -2.18 29.62 7.77
N SER A 112 -3.17 28.93 7.21
CA SER A 112 -4.47 28.70 7.89
C SER A 112 -4.95 27.25 7.88
N ASP A 113 -4.03 26.28 7.98
CA ASP A 113 -4.37 25.09 8.78
C ASP A 113 -4.91 25.60 10.13
N GLU A 114 -5.95 25.00 10.70
CA GLU A 114 -6.40 25.32 12.06
C GLU A 114 -5.21 25.25 13.05
N LYS A 115 -4.19 24.47 12.71
CA LYS A 115 -2.91 24.35 13.43
C LYS A 115 -1.73 25.12 12.83
N GLY A 116 -1.88 25.77 11.67
CA GLY A 116 -0.87 26.58 10.98
C GLY A 116 0.45 25.85 10.69
N PRO A 117 1.49 26.53 10.14
CA PRO A 117 2.85 26.11 10.41
C PRO A 117 2.99 25.95 11.93
N ALA A 118 3.68 24.92 12.40
CA ALA A 118 4.08 24.84 13.81
C ALA A 118 5.10 25.96 14.08
N PHE A 119 4.62 27.20 14.14
CA PHE A 119 5.29 28.26 14.86
C PHE A 119 5.43 27.68 16.25
N GLY A 120 6.64 27.24 16.59
CA GLY A 120 6.95 26.67 17.89
C GLY A 120 6.21 27.52 18.92
N LYS A 121 5.38 26.86 19.73
CA LYS A 121 4.45 27.54 20.62
C LYS A 121 5.23 28.65 21.31
N ASN A 122 4.91 29.91 21.03
CA ASN A 122 5.39 31.05 21.83
C ASN A 122 4.68 31.05 23.19
N SER A 123 4.36 29.86 23.71
CA SER A 123 4.16 29.69 25.13
C SER A 123 5.48 30.10 25.76
N LYS A 124 5.52 31.35 26.24
CA LYS A 124 6.36 31.75 27.37
C LYS A 124 5.92 31.01 28.64
N ASP A 125 5.68 29.70 28.50
CA ASP A 125 5.41 28.77 29.58
C ASP A 125 6.74 28.13 30.01
N PHE A 126 7.86 28.84 29.83
CA PHE A 126 8.82 28.96 30.94
C PHE A 126 8.16 29.75 32.08
N SER A 127 6.98 29.31 32.49
CA SER A 127 6.35 29.73 33.72
C SER A 127 7.24 29.19 34.82
N THR A 128 7.81 30.07 35.64
CA THR A 128 8.52 29.70 36.88
C THR A 128 7.61 28.92 37.84
N HIS A 129 6.30 28.86 37.55
CA HIS A 129 5.27 28.15 38.30
C HIS A 129 4.83 26.83 37.64
N GLY A 130 5.41 26.46 36.49
CA GLY A 130 5.26 25.11 35.95
C GLY A 130 5.80 24.11 36.97
N LYS A 131 4.96 23.19 37.44
CA LYS A 131 5.39 22.16 38.39
C LYS A 131 6.52 21.39 37.71
N ARG A 132 7.73 21.43 38.27
CA ARG A 132 8.87 20.66 37.76
C ARG A 132 8.45 19.19 37.77
N ILE A 133 8.22 18.62 36.60
CA ILE A 133 8.01 17.18 36.45
C ILE A 133 9.40 16.57 36.54
N ASP A 134 9.64 15.80 37.60
CA ASP A 134 10.92 15.10 37.74
C ASP A 134 11.07 14.10 36.59
N ALA A 135 12.27 14.04 36.00
CA ALA A 135 12.55 13.10 34.92
C ALA A 135 12.39 11.64 35.39
N MET A 136 12.55 11.38 36.69
CA MET A 136 12.29 10.07 37.29
C MET A 136 10.81 9.78 37.59
N GLU A 137 9.91 10.79 37.51
CA GLU A 137 8.46 10.61 37.69
C GLU A 137 7.72 10.50 36.33
N ASN A 138 8.36 10.94 35.25
CA ASN A 138 7.80 10.85 33.90
C ASN A 138 7.96 9.43 33.34
N ARG A 139 6.82 8.72 33.23
CA ARG A 139 6.75 7.33 32.72
C ARG A 139 6.39 7.24 31.24
N ASP A 140 6.18 8.36 30.55
CA ASP A 140 5.80 8.39 29.13
C ASP A 140 6.87 7.74 28.21
N TYR A 141 8.08 7.59 28.73
CA TYR A 141 9.23 7.05 28.01
C TYR A 141 9.63 5.64 28.45
N ASP A 142 8.95 5.05 29.44
CA ASP A 142 9.23 3.70 29.95
C ASP A 142 9.11 2.63 28.85
N GLU A 143 8.28 2.89 27.82
CA GLU A 143 7.99 1.95 26.74
C GLU A 143 8.89 2.14 25.50
N ILE A 144 9.79 3.13 25.48
CA ILE A 144 10.69 3.37 24.34
C ILE A 144 11.67 2.21 24.13
N GLU A 145 12.11 1.57 25.21
CA GLU A 145 12.99 0.41 25.17
C GLU A 145 12.23 -0.92 25.04
N ASN A 146 10.88 -0.89 25.10
CA ASN A 146 10.10 -2.10 24.94
C ASN A 146 10.13 -2.62 23.50
N VAL A 147 9.95 -3.93 23.37
CA VAL A 147 9.83 -4.55 22.05
C VAL A 147 8.59 -3.98 21.36
N ASN A 148 8.77 -3.41 20.16
CA ASN A 148 7.70 -2.92 19.32
C ASN A 148 6.47 -3.83 19.37
N THR A 149 5.29 -3.24 19.48
CA THR A 149 4.03 -3.98 19.33
C THR A 149 3.91 -4.56 17.91
N LYS A 150 3.01 -5.53 17.70
CA LYS A 150 2.81 -6.14 16.38
C LYS A 150 2.42 -5.10 15.32
N GLY A 151 1.61 -4.10 15.68
CA GLY A 151 1.21 -3.02 14.79
C GLY A 151 2.38 -2.11 14.40
N GLU A 152 3.20 -1.71 15.37
CA GLU A 152 4.37 -0.86 15.11
C GLU A 152 5.44 -1.57 14.29
N ARG A 153 5.60 -2.89 14.45
CA ARG A 153 6.48 -3.67 13.56
C ARG A 153 5.99 -3.63 12.12
N MET A 154 4.69 -3.85 11.91
CA MET A 154 4.08 -3.81 10.58
C MET A 154 4.22 -2.42 9.93
N LEU A 155 4.03 -1.34 10.69
CA LEU A 155 4.24 0.02 10.21
C LEU A 155 5.70 0.26 9.80
N ARG A 156 6.65 -0.15 10.66
CA ARG A 156 8.08 -0.02 10.38
C ARG A 156 8.52 -0.82 9.17
N ASP A 157 7.95 -2.01 8.96
CA ASP A 157 8.21 -2.81 7.76
C ASP A 157 7.67 -2.13 6.50
N ALA A 158 6.48 -1.53 6.56
CA ALA A 158 5.91 -0.75 5.46
C ALA A 158 6.76 0.49 5.13
N ASP A 159 7.21 1.24 6.15
CA ASP A 159 8.09 2.39 5.98
C ASP A 159 9.40 2.00 5.31
N LYS A 160 9.97 0.85 5.70
CA LYS A 160 11.19 0.32 5.10
C LYS A 160 10.98 -0.01 3.62
N LEU A 161 9.89 -0.70 3.28
CA LEU A 161 9.57 -1.03 1.89
C LEU A 161 9.37 0.24 1.05
N GLN A 162 8.67 1.23 1.58
CA GLN A 162 8.44 2.50 0.91
C GLN A 162 9.75 3.28 0.70
N SER A 163 10.64 3.27 1.70
CA SER A 163 11.96 3.90 1.60
C SER A 163 12.82 3.26 0.51
N GLU A 164 12.83 1.93 0.43
CA GLU A 164 13.56 1.20 -0.62
C GLU A 164 12.98 1.48 -2.02
N ALA A 165 11.66 1.55 -2.16
CA ALA A 165 11.00 1.89 -3.41
C ALA A 165 11.32 3.33 -3.85
N ALA A 166 11.24 4.29 -2.93
CA ALA A 166 11.57 5.69 -3.17
C ALA A 166 13.04 5.86 -3.57
N ALA A 167 13.97 5.16 -2.92
CA ALA A 167 15.39 5.19 -3.27
C ALA A 167 15.64 4.69 -4.72
N LYS A 168 14.99 3.60 -5.12
CA LYS A 168 15.08 3.07 -6.50
C LYS A 168 14.47 4.03 -7.54
N GLN A 169 13.36 4.68 -7.20
CA GLN A 169 12.75 5.68 -8.08
C GLN A 169 13.65 6.91 -8.22
N TRP A 170 14.25 7.36 -7.13
CA TRP A 170 15.20 8.46 -7.11
C TRP A 170 16.41 8.18 -8.01
N GLU A 171 17.05 7.03 -7.86
CA GLU A 171 18.19 6.61 -8.69
C GLU A 171 17.82 6.57 -10.18
N LYS A 172 16.66 6.00 -10.52
CA LYS A 172 16.16 5.98 -11.91
C LYS A 172 15.88 7.38 -12.45
N SER A 173 15.42 8.30 -11.61
CA SER A 173 15.18 9.68 -12.00
C SER A 173 16.50 10.39 -12.30
N GLN A 174 17.52 10.18 -11.46
CA GLN A 174 18.85 10.75 -11.64
C GLN A 174 19.51 10.28 -12.94
N LEU A 175 19.43 8.97 -13.25
CA LEU A 175 19.98 8.42 -14.49
C LEU A 175 19.33 8.99 -15.77
N LYS A 176 18.11 9.52 -15.65
CA LYS A 176 17.35 10.09 -16.77
C LYS A 176 17.42 11.61 -16.81
N ASP A 177 18.02 12.24 -15.82
CA ASP A 177 18.09 13.69 -15.72
C ASP A 177 19.09 14.22 -16.75
N GLN A 178 18.60 15.09 -17.63
CA GLN A 178 19.40 15.66 -18.71
C GLN A 178 20.53 16.54 -18.15
N ASP A 179 20.27 17.26 -17.06
CA ASP A 179 21.24 18.17 -16.44
C ASP A 179 22.44 17.40 -15.88
N LEU A 180 22.20 16.21 -15.32
CA LEU A 180 23.22 15.29 -14.83
C LEU A 180 24.11 14.74 -15.96
N ILE A 181 23.49 14.37 -17.09
CA ILE A 181 24.18 13.87 -18.27
C ILE A 181 25.05 14.96 -18.90
N GLU A 182 24.52 16.18 -19.03
CA GLU A 182 25.23 17.32 -19.62
C GLU A 182 26.40 17.78 -18.75
N ALA A 183 26.24 17.73 -17.42
CA ALA A 183 27.30 18.00 -16.48
C ALA A 183 28.31 16.85 -16.32
N GLY A 184 28.00 15.66 -16.84
CA GLY A 184 28.84 14.45 -16.74
C GLY A 184 28.99 13.93 -15.32
N VAL A 185 27.96 14.08 -14.48
CA VAL A 185 27.96 13.65 -13.06
C VAL A 185 26.84 12.65 -12.79
N ASP A 186 27.11 11.67 -11.93
CA ASP A 186 26.16 10.58 -11.66
C ASP A 186 25.07 10.97 -10.64
N ASN A 187 25.34 11.98 -9.79
CA ASN A 187 24.49 12.34 -8.66
C ASN A 187 24.17 13.83 -8.61
N LEU A 188 22.94 14.16 -8.20
CA LEU A 188 22.48 15.55 -7.99
C LEU A 188 23.33 16.32 -6.97
N GLY A 189 23.81 15.64 -5.93
CA GLY A 189 24.68 16.26 -4.94
C GLY A 189 26.01 16.74 -5.52
N ASP A 190 26.52 16.06 -6.56
CA ASP A 190 27.75 16.46 -7.25
C ASP A 190 27.46 17.53 -8.31
N LEU A 191 26.28 17.52 -8.93
CA LEU A 191 25.81 18.60 -9.81
C LEU A 191 25.77 19.96 -9.10
N ILE A 192 25.33 19.97 -7.84
CA ILE A 192 25.33 21.21 -7.04
C ILE A 192 26.78 21.71 -6.81
N LYS A 193 27.74 20.80 -6.59
CA LYS A 193 29.14 21.17 -6.35
C LYS A 193 29.86 21.72 -7.59
N THR A 194 29.45 21.31 -8.80
CA THR A 194 30.07 21.81 -10.04
C THR A 194 29.70 23.25 -10.38
N GLY A 195 28.75 23.82 -9.63
CA GLY A 195 28.18 25.15 -9.87
C GLY A 195 27.43 25.22 -11.20
N TRP A 196 26.78 24.11 -11.58
CA TRP A 196 26.11 23.97 -12.87
C TRP A 196 24.93 24.92 -13.00
N PHE A 197 24.16 25.12 -11.92
CA PHE A 197 22.99 25.99 -11.90
C PHE A 197 23.36 27.48 -12.04
N GLU A 198 24.50 27.91 -11.50
CA GLU A 198 24.99 29.28 -11.64
C GLU A 198 25.47 29.57 -13.07
N LYS A 199 26.01 28.57 -13.76
CA LYS A 199 26.54 28.71 -15.14
C LYS A 199 25.44 28.58 -16.19
N ASN A 200 24.45 27.72 -15.96
CA ASN A 200 23.33 27.48 -16.87
C ASN A 200 22.06 28.22 -16.42
N GLN A 201 22.23 29.30 -15.66
CA GLN A 201 21.12 30.13 -15.21
C GLN A 201 20.44 30.78 -16.42
N GLN A 202 19.20 30.38 -16.71
CA GLN A 202 18.37 31.06 -17.69
C GLN A 202 17.62 32.20 -17.01
N ASP A 203 17.85 33.42 -17.46
CA ASP A 203 17.12 34.58 -16.96
C ASP A 203 15.64 34.46 -17.31
N GLY A 204 14.80 34.45 -16.28
CA GLY A 204 13.37 34.21 -16.44
C GLY A 204 13.00 32.75 -16.65
N ALA A 205 13.85 31.76 -16.33
CA ALA A 205 13.51 30.33 -16.38
C ALA A 205 12.20 30.02 -15.64
N VAL A 206 12.04 30.61 -14.45
CA VAL A 206 10.82 30.49 -13.66
C VAL A 206 9.61 31.05 -14.42
N LYS A 207 9.77 32.23 -15.05
CA LYS A 207 8.72 32.84 -15.86
C LYS A 207 8.40 31.97 -17.08
N GLN A 208 9.40 31.40 -17.76
CA GLN A 208 9.20 30.47 -18.87
C GLN A 208 8.56 29.15 -18.44
N LEU A 209 8.84 28.62 -17.25
CA LEU A 209 8.12 27.46 -16.71
C LEU A 209 6.65 27.78 -16.45
N TYR A 210 6.34 29.03 -16.08
CA TYR A 210 4.96 29.52 -15.94
C TYR A 210 4.34 29.97 -17.27
N ASP A 211 5.10 30.29 -18.30
CA ASP A 211 4.56 30.69 -19.60
C ASP A 211 4.41 29.47 -20.53
N ASN A 212 5.30 28.48 -20.44
CA ASN A 212 5.28 27.24 -21.23
C ASN A 212 4.30 26.19 -20.68
N ASN A 213 3.87 26.33 -19.42
CA ASN A 213 2.81 25.51 -18.85
C ASN A 213 1.42 26.14 -19.07
N GLU A 214 1.03 26.38 -20.32
CA GLU A 214 -0.39 26.49 -20.72
C GLU A 214 -1.15 25.14 -20.57
N GLY A 215 -0.54 24.12 -19.96
CA GLY A 215 -1.19 22.82 -19.71
C GLY A 215 -0.79 22.11 -18.41
N ASN A 216 -0.17 22.80 -17.43
CA ASN A 216 0.02 22.19 -16.11
C ASN A 216 0.29 23.22 -15.00
N GLN A 217 -0.66 24.14 -14.79
CA GLN A 217 -0.64 25.04 -13.66
C GLN A 217 -1.92 24.90 -12.83
N ILE A 218 -1.77 24.13 -11.76
CA ILE A 218 -2.37 24.24 -10.40
C ILE A 218 -3.73 24.93 -10.31
#